data_AF-A0AB74ER19-F1
#
_entry.id   AF-A0AB74ER19-F1
#
_cell.length_a   1.000
_cell.length_b   1.000
_cell.length_c   1.000
_cell.angle_alpha   90.00
_cell.angle_beta   90.00
_cell.angle_gamma   90.00
#
_symmetry.space_group_name_H-M   'P 1'
#
loop_
_entity.id
_entity.type
_entity.pdbx_description
1 polymer ?
#
loop_
_entity_poly.entity_id
_entity_poly.type
_entity_poly.pdbx_seq_one_letter_code
_entity_poly.pdbx_strand_id
1 'polypeptide(L)'
;MVYRENIRNDKIMKAIHCQIIIIILDILSNEKNIFHNVSLYEIIFSDNGNTLTLSFTDTIEGNYFGYIKCSNILNFKLDTNNFVDYEDKEDSLFPLFIPEIELYKYQFYSEIIIDVGIIIKISAETINFEPLGK
;
A
#
# COMPACT_ATOMS: atom_id res chain seq x y z
N MET A 1 33.57 -29.61 -21.85
CA MET A 1 33.39 -28.32 -21.14
C MET A 1 32.29 -27.44 -21.76
N VAL A 2 32.14 -27.41 -23.09
CA VAL A 2 31.17 -26.56 -23.82
C VAL A 2 29.69 -26.74 -23.43
N TYR A 3 29.23 -27.94 -23.07
CA TYR A 3 27.82 -28.20 -22.71
C TYR A 3 27.34 -27.52 -21.42
N ARG A 4 28.23 -27.30 -20.44
CA ARG A 4 27.85 -26.69 -19.16
C ARG A 4 27.69 -25.16 -19.27
N GLU A 5 28.43 -24.52 -20.16
CA GLU A 5 28.31 -23.08 -20.42
C GLU A 5 26.99 -22.73 -21.14
N ASN A 6 26.56 -23.55 -22.10
CA ASN A 6 25.28 -23.34 -22.80
C ASN A 6 24.06 -23.43 -21.86
N ILE A 7 24.05 -24.37 -20.90
CA ILE A 7 22.97 -24.49 -19.92
C ILE A 7 22.95 -23.30 -18.95
N ARG A 8 24.13 -22.77 -18.60
CA ARG A 8 24.26 -21.59 -17.73
C ARG A 8 23.73 -20.34 -18.43
N ASN A 9 24.06 -20.15 -19.70
CA ASN A 9 23.57 -19.04 -20.51
C ASN A 9 22.05 -19.10 -20.72
N ASP A 10 21.47 -20.28 -20.94
CA ASP A 10 20.01 -20.42 -21.10
C ASP A 10 19.25 -20.08 -19.80
N LYS A 11 19.76 -20.50 -18.64
CA LYS A 11 19.19 -20.12 -17.33
C LYS A 11 19.27 -18.62 -17.08
N ILE A 12 20.41 -18.00 -17.41
CA ILE A 12 20.61 -16.55 -17.24
C ILE A 12 19.65 -15.78 -18.17
N MET A 13 19.52 -16.17 -19.44
CA MET A 13 18.62 -15.53 -20.39
C MET A 13 17.15 -15.67 -20.00
N LYS A 14 16.73 -16.81 -19.44
CA LYS A 14 15.39 -16.99 -18.88
C LYS A 14 15.13 -16.09 -17.67
N ALA A 15 16.10 -15.97 -16.77
CA ALA A 15 15.99 -15.07 -15.61
C ALA A 15 15.87 -13.60 -16.06
N ILE A 16 16.71 -13.16 -17.01
CA ILE A 16 16.65 -11.81 -17.57
C ILE A 16 15.30 -11.54 -18.25
N HIS A 17 14.81 -12.47 -19.08
CA HIS A 17 13.49 -12.32 -19.70
C HIS A 17 12.38 -12.23 -18.65
N CYS A 18 12.41 -13.06 -17.62
CA CYS A 18 11.43 -13.01 -16.53
C CYS A 18 11.47 -11.65 -15.82
N GLN A 19 12.67 -11.15 -15.52
CA GLN A 19 12.86 -9.84 -14.88
C GLN A 19 12.31 -8.69 -15.74
N ILE A 20 12.58 -8.71 -17.04
CA ILE A 20 12.08 -7.68 -17.98
C ILE A 20 10.55 -7.71 -18.06
N ILE A 21 9.94 -8.90 -18.11
CA ILE A 21 8.48 -9.04 -18.13
C ILE A 21 7.85 -8.47 -16.86
N ILE A 22 8.43 -8.76 -15.68
CA ILE A 22 7.97 -8.21 -14.41
C ILE A 22 8.05 -6.67 -14.44
N ILE A 23 9.19 -6.11 -14.87
CA ILE A 23 9.36 -4.65 -14.96
C ILE A 23 8.32 -4.02 -15.91
N ILE A 24 8.05 -4.62 -17.08
CA ILE A 24 7.05 -4.10 -18.01
C ILE A 24 5.66 -4.14 -17.40
N LEU A 25 5.31 -5.23 -16.70
CA LEU A 25 4.01 -5.37 -16.05
C LEU A 25 3.85 -4.42 -14.87
N ASP A 26 4.94 -4.14 -14.16
CA ASP A 26 4.96 -3.12 -13.11
C ASP A 26 4.82 -1.71 -13.69
N ILE A 27 5.41 -1.41 -14.86
CA ILE A 27 5.21 -0.13 -15.57
C ILE A 27 3.76 0.03 -16.05
N LEU A 28 3.08 -1.07 -16.36
CA LEU A 28 1.67 -1.07 -16.72
C LEU A 28 0.74 -0.99 -15.50
N SER A 29 1.28 -0.76 -14.30
CA SER A 29 0.47 -0.62 -13.09
C SER A 29 -0.64 0.40 -13.28
N ASN A 30 -1.85 0.03 -12.88
CA ASN A 30 -3.00 0.92 -12.96
C ASN A 30 -3.08 1.71 -11.64
N GLU A 31 -2.74 2.99 -11.71
CA GLU A 31 -2.86 3.95 -10.63
C GLU A 31 -4.31 4.43 -10.50
N LYS A 32 -4.82 4.47 -9.28
CA LYS A 32 -6.16 4.99 -9.00
C LYS A 32 -6.19 5.67 -7.64
N ASN A 33 -6.74 6.88 -7.60
CA ASN A 33 -7.06 7.54 -6.34
C ASN A 33 -8.41 7.03 -5.79
N ILE A 34 -8.40 6.64 -4.53
CA ILE A 34 -9.56 6.13 -3.78
C ILE A 34 -9.72 6.90 -2.48
N PHE A 35 -10.88 6.76 -1.82
CA PHE A 35 -11.10 7.31 -0.46
C PHE A 35 -10.74 8.81 -0.35
N HIS A 36 -11.31 9.64 -1.24
CA HIS A 36 -11.10 11.09 -1.19
C HIS A 36 -11.65 11.67 0.12
N ASN A 37 -11.08 12.72 0.74
CA ASN A 37 -11.60 13.42 1.93
C ASN A 37 -12.14 12.48 3.02
N VAL A 38 -11.26 11.67 3.59
CA VAL A 38 -11.56 10.74 4.69
C VAL A 38 -10.67 11.02 5.89
N SER A 39 -11.03 10.45 7.04
CA SER A 39 -10.23 10.52 8.26
C SER A 39 -9.87 9.11 8.72
N LEU A 40 -8.60 8.74 8.66
CA LEU A 40 -8.08 7.47 9.18
C LEU A 40 -8.04 7.56 10.71
N TYR A 41 -8.72 6.64 11.40
CA TYR A 41 -8.78 6.66 12.86
C TYR A 41 -8.12 5.44 13.53
N GLU A 42 -7.87 4.36 12.79
CA GLU A 42 -7.16 3.19 13.31
C GLU A 42 -6.48 2.36 12.21
N ILE A 43 -5.43 1.64 12.61
CA ILE A 43 -4.73 0.63 11.81
C ILE A 43 -4.59 -0.62 12.67
N ILE A 44 -5.17 -1.75 12.24
CA ILE A 44 -5.25 -2.97 13.05
C ILE A 44 -4.65 -4.15 12.30
N PHE A 45 -3.73 -4.87 12.96
CA PHE A 45 -3.28 -6.18 12.53
C PHE A 45 -4.32 -7.26 12.89
N SER A 46 -4.58 -8.15 11.94
CA SER A 46 -5.47 -9.31 12.09
C SER A 46 -4.87 -10.52 11.39
N ASP A 47 -5.59 -11.66 11.41
CA ASP A 47 -5.17 -12.91 10.76
C ASP A 47 -3.74 -13.34 11.16
N ASN A 48 -3.46 -13.31 12.47
CA ASN A 48 -2.14 -13.58 13.06
C ASN A 48 -1.01 -12.67 12.54
N GLY A 49 -1.34 -11.44 12.17
CA GLY A 49 -0.41 -10.43 11.67
C GLY A 49 -0.24 -10.41 10.16
N ASN A 50 -0.92 -11.31 9.42
CA ASN A 50 -0.83 -11.36 7.96
C ASN A 50 -1.68 -10.30 7.26
N THR A 51 -2.62 -9.68 7.97
CA THR A 51 -3.57 -8.71 7.40
C THR A 51 -3.51 -7.40 8.18
N LEU A 52 -3.48 -6.27 7.46
CA LEU A 52 -3.72 -4.94 8.01
C LEU A 52 -5.05 -4.38 7.52
N THR A 53 -5.86 -3.87 8.44
CA THR A 53 -7.08 -3.12 8.11
C THR A 53 -6.93 -1.68 8.58
N LEU A 54 -7.19 -0.74 7.67
CA LEU A 54 -7.25 0.69 7.93
C LEU A 54 -8.72 1.09 7.91
N SER A 55 -9.21 1.74 8.96
CA SER A 55 -10.62 2.16 9.05
C SER A 55 -10.75 3.67 9.02
N PHE A 56 -11.79 4.14 8.33
CA PHE A 56 -11.97 5.55 8.01
C PHE A 56 -13.34 6.07 8.42
N THR A 57 -13.40 7.32 8.88
CA THR A 57 -14.63 8.10 9.00
C THR A 57 -14.76 9.09 7.84
N ASP A 58 -15.97 9.58 7.61
CA ASP A 58 -16.19 10.75 6.77
C ASP A 58 -15.73 12.03 7.51
N THR A 59 -15.45 13.10 6.77
CA THR A 59 -14.97 14.38 7.33
C THR A 59 -16.07 15.43 7.47
N ILE A 60 -17.35 15.05 7.30
CA ILE A 60 -18.51 15.96 7.37
C ILE A 60 -19.20 15.81 8.73
N GLU A 61 -19.64 14.59 9.04
CA GLU A 61 -20.35 14.21 10.26
C GLU A 61 -19.47 13.38 11.21
N GLY A 62 -18.37 12.80 10.71
CA GLY A 62 -17.47 11.96 11.50
C GLY A 62 -18.01 10.53 11.69
N ASN A 63 -18.94 10.07 10.86
CA ASN A 63 -19.47 8.73 10.92
C ASN A 63 -18.51 7.74 10.25
N TYR A 64 -18.65 6.46 10.61
CA TYR A 64 -17.92 5.40 9.94
C TYR A 64 -18.21 5.40 8.43
N PHE A 65 -17.14 5.50 7.63
CA PHE A 65 -17.23 5.53 6.17
C PHE A 65 -16.91 4.17 5.57
N GLY A 66 -15.81 3.54 5.98
CA GLY A 66 -15.34 2.32 5.34
C GLY A 66 -13.95 1.87 5.79
N TYR A 67 -13.41 0.88 5.10
CA TYR A 67 -12.10 0.31 5.38
C TYR A 67 -11.30 -0.03 4.11
N ILE A 68 -9.98 -0.10 4.27
CA ILE A 68 -9.07 -0.74 3.32
C ILE A 68 -8.42 -1.93 4.03
N LYS A 69 -8.61 -3.12 3.47
CA LYS A 69 -8.05 -4.39 3.96
C LYS A 69 -6.91 -4.83 3.06
N CYS A 70 -5.72 -4.87 3.62
CA CYS A 70 -4.47 -5.30 2.98
C CYS A 70 -4.15 -6.72 3.50
N SER A 71 -4.34 -7.75 2.67
CA SER A 71 -4.17 -9.16 3.07
C SER A 71 -2.86 -9.73 2.54
N ASN A 72 -2.19 -10.55 3.35
CA ASN A 72 -0.84 -11.06 3.11
C ASN A 72 0.16 -9.91 2.90
N ILE A 73 0.39 -9.15 3.98
CA ILE A 73 1.30 -8.00 3.99
C ILE A 73 2.70 -8.42 3.56
N LEU A 74 3.25 -7.68 2.59
CA LEU A 74 4.64 -7.78 2.17
C LEU A 74 5.51 -6.80 2.95
N ASN A 75 5.05 -5.55 3.09
CA ASN A 75 5.67 -4.55 3.93
C ASN A 75 4.65 -3.50 4.41
N PHE A 76 4.99 -2.85 5.52
CA PHE A 76 4.29 -1.68 6.06
C PHE A 76 5.34 -0.67 6.52
N LYS A 77 5.26 0.55 5.99
CA LYS A 77 6.08 1.69 6.41
C LYS A 77 5.17 2.81 6.90
N LEU A 78 5.47 3.34 8.08
CA LEU A 78 4.96 4.60 8.59
C LEU A 78 6.16 5.52 8.83
N ASP A 79 6.11 6.71 8.26
CA ASP A 79 7.12 7.75 8.42
C ASP A 79 6.40 9.04 8.83
N THR A 80 6.56 9.45 10.08
CA THR A 80 5.93 10.69 10.56
C THR A 80 6.60 11.93 10.00
N ASN A 81 7.79 11.81 9.40
CA ASN A 81 8.51 12.89 8.74
C ASN A 81 8.66 14.16 9.60
N ASN A 82 8.77 13.99 10.93
CA ASN A 82 8.74 15.06 11.94
C ASN A 82 7.53 16.00 11.81
N PHE A 83 6.43 15.52 11.24
CA PHE A 83 5.20 16.29 11.06
C PHE A 83 4.42 16.45 12.36
N VAL A 84 4.40 15.41 13.20
CA VAL A 84 3.75 15.43 14.52
C VAL A 84 4.68 16.10 15.52
N ASP A 85 4.22 17.18 16.14
CA ASP A 85 4.90 17.82 17.26
C ASP A 85 4.59 17.06 18.56
N TYR A 86 5.51 16.19 18.98
CA TYR A 86 5.36 15.41 20.20
C TYR A 86 5.44 16.24 21.50
N GLU A 87 5.81 17.52 21.44
CA GLU A 87 5.73 18.43 22.59
C GLU A 87 4.31 18.99 22.76
N ASP A 88 3.54 19.08 21.68
CA ASP A 88 2.13 19.44 21.71
C ASP A 88 1.27 18.26 22.18
N LYS A 89 0.44 18.50 23.20
CA LYS A 89 -0.43 17.47 23.78
C LYS A 89 -1.71 17.25 22.98
N GLU A 90 -2.04 18.20 22.10
CA GLU A 90 -3.20 18.11 21.22
C GLU A 90 -2.85 17.49 19.87
N ASP A 91 -1.56 17.43 19.51
CA ASP A 91 -1.09 16.83 18.26
C ASP A 91 -0.87 15.32 18.39
N SER A 92 -1.40 14.58 17.42
CA SER A 92 -1.33 13.12 17.40
C SER A 92 -1.56 12.58 15.99
N LEU A 93 -1.16 11.32 15.76
CA LEU A 93 -1.32 10.67 14.46
C LEU A 93 -2.79 10.45 14.08
N PHE A 94 -3.66 10.14 15.04
CA PHE A 94 -5.06 9.84 14.77
C PHE A 94 -5.98 10.82 15.50
N PRO A 95 -7.03 11.35 14.84
CA PRO A 95 -7.42 11.10 13.45
C PRO A 95 -6.49 11.75 12.41
N LEU A 96 -6.16 11.01 11.33
CA LEU A 96 -5.36 11.53 10.21
C LEU A 96 -6.28 11.89 9.04
N PHE A 97 -6.38 13.18 8.72
CA PHE A 97 -7.18 13.66 7.59
C PHE A 97 -6.43 13.47 6.26
N ILE A 98 -7.07 12.80 5.31
CA ILE A 98 -6.46 12.38 4.06
C ILE A 98 -7.28 12.91 2.86
N PRO A 99 -6.67 13.70 1.96
CA PRO A 99 -7.33 14.20 0.76
C PRO A 99 -7.69 13.10 -0.23
N GLU A 100 -6.79 12.15 -0.46
CA GLU A 100 -6.99 10.96 -1.29
C GLU A 100 -5.91 9.91 -0.97
N ILE A 101 -6.18 8.66 -1.35
CA ILE A 101 -5.26 7.52 -1.17
C ILE A 101 -4.92 6.98 -2.54
N GLU A 102 -3.64 6.92 -2.87
CA GLU A 102 -3.16 6.32 -4.11
C GLU A 102 -3.17 4.80 -3.98
N LEU A 103 -3.75 4.11 -4.96
CA LEU A 103 -3.72 2.65 -5.08
C LEU A 103 -3.03 2.26 -6.39
N TYR A 104 -1.95 1.50 -6.27
CA TYR A 104 -1.22 0.90 -7.37
C TYR A 104 -1.50 -0.60 -7.42
N LYS A 105 -1.87 -1.11 -8.61
CA LYS A 105 -2.04 -2.55 -8.85
C LYS A 105 -0.95 -3.07 -9.77
N TYR A 106 -0.14 -3.97 -9.24
CA TYR A 106 0.90 -4.71 -9.96
C TYR A 106 0.39 -6.11 -10.32
N GLN A 107 1.21 -6.91 -11.00
CA GLN A 107 0.82 -8.26 -11.41
C GLN A 107 0.51 -9.20 -10.24
N PHE A 108 1.30 -9.11 -9.15
CA PHE A 108 1.25 -10.07 -8.04
C PHE A 108 0.91 -9.45 -6.68
N TYR A 109 0.82 -8.13 -6.62
CA TYR A 109 0.54 -7.40 -5.38
C TYR A 109 -0.09 -6.05 -5.69
N SER A 110 -0.57 -5.38 -4.67
CA SER A 110 -1.00 -3.99 -4.74
C SER A 110 -0.33 -3.19 -3.64
N GLU A 111 -0.24 -1.88 -3.84
CA GLU A 111 0.31 -0.95 -2.86
C GLU A 111 -0.64 0.23 -2.67
N ILE A 112 -0.85 0.64 -1.42
CA ILE A 112 -1.46 1.93 -1.10
C ILE A 112 -0.41 2.89 -0.57
N ILE A 113 -0.53 4.15 -0.97
CA ILE A 113 0.28 5.27 -0.50
C ILE A 113 -0.64 6.36 0.03
N ILE A 114 -0.35 6.80 1.24
CA ILE A 114 -0.94 7.99 1.88
C ILE A 114 0.21 8.95 2.13
N ASP A 115 0.13 10.15 1.56
CA ASP A 115 1.10 11.22 1.77
C ASP A 115 0.37 12.52 2.14
N VAL A 116 0.45 12.88 3.42
CA VAL A 116 -0.13 14.10 3.99
C VAL A 116 0.88 14.85 4.85
N GLY A 117 2.16 14.76 4.47
CA GLY A 117 3.29 15.10 5.32
C GLY A 117 3.77 13.90 6.14
N ILE A 118 2.83 13.20 6.78
CA ILE A 118 3.03 11.82 7.26
C ILE A 118 2.86 10.86 6.08
N ILE A 119 3.77 9.90 5.94
CA ILE A 119 3.76 8.93 4.85
C ILE A 119 3.43 7.54 5.39
N ILE A 120 2.38 6.92 4.86
CA ILE A 120 2.05 5.51 5.08
C ILE A 120 2.12 4.77 3.74
N LYS A 121 2.88 3.69 3.69
CA LYS A 121 2.94 2.78 2.53
C LYS A 121 2.70 1.35 2.97
N ILE A 122 1.80 0.66 2.28
CA ILE A 122 1.50 -0.76 2.54
C ILE A 122 1.45 -1.48 1.21
N SER A 123 2.34 -2.45 1.02
CA SER A 123 2.25 -3.40 -0.08
C SER A 123 1.77 -4.75 0.44
N ALA A 124 0.80 -5.33 -0.26
CA ALA A 124 0.15 -6.58 0.12
C ALA A 124 -0.25 -7.38 -1.12
N GLU A 125 -0.34 -8.70 -1.01
CA GLU A 125 -0.76 -9.56 -2.14
C GLU A 125 -2.13 -9.13 -2.70
N THR A 126 -3.08 -8.83 -1.80
CA THR A 126 -4.39 -8.31 -2.19
C THR A 126 -4.79 -7.11 -1.32
N ILE A 127 -5.29 -6.07 -1.97
CA ILE A 127 -5.88 -4.90 -1.32
C ILE A 127 -7.32 -4.76 -1.80
N ASN A 128 -8.25 -4.86 -0.85
CA ASN A 128 -9.69 -4.70 -1.07
C ASN A 128 -10.21 -3.60 -0.13
N PHE A 129 -11.29 -2.95 -0.52
CA PHE A 129 -11.85 -1.86 0.26
C PHE A 129 -13.36 -1.77 0.08
N GLU A 130 -14.03 -1.28 1.12
CA GLU A 130 -15.44 -0.94 1.10
C GLU A 130 -15.64 0.43 1.75
N PRO A 131 -16.46 1.32 1.17
CA PRO A 131 -17.23 1.15 -0.07
C PRO A 131 -16.35 1.27 -1.33
N LEU A 132 -16.81 0.72 -2.47
CA LEU A 132 -16.07 0.77 -3.74
C LEU A 132 -16.03 2.17 -4.39
N GLY A 133 -16.77 3.12 -3.84
CA GLY A 133 -16.83 4.51 -4.23
C GLY A 133 -17.31 5.37 -3.07
N LYS A 134 -17.08 6.67 -3.17
CA LYS A 134 -17.85 7.65 -2.39
C LYS A 134 -19.25 7.76 -2.95
#